data_AF-A0A920MSS3-F1
#
_entry.id   AF-A0A920MSS3-F1
#
_cell.length_a   1.000
_cell.length_b   1.000
_cell.length_c   1.000
_cell.angle_alpha   90.00
_cell.angle_beta   90.00
_cell.angle_gamma   90.00
#
_symmetry.space_group_name_H-M   'P 1'
#
loop_
_entity.id
_entity.type
_entity.pdbx_description
1 polymer ?
#
loop_
_entity_poly.entity_id
_entity_poly.type
_entity_poly.pdbx_seq_one_letter_code
_entity_poly.pdbx_strand_id
1 'polypeptide(L)'
;MSRDKRVDDNWALLAAQSVALNNKVPLIVAFNILDISPKPIKGQYGFQLKGLLELKNKLESLNIEFILSQGRASGNYTKNY
;
A
#
# COMPACT_ATOMS: atom_id res chain seq x y z
N MET A 1 3.13 -3.34 -1.29
CA MET A 1 2.36 -3.35 -2.56
C MET A 1 2.97 -2.31 -3.51
N SER A 2 3.15 -2.61 -4.80
CA SER A 2 3.81 -1.68 -5.74
C SER A 2 3.17 -1.69 -7.14
N ARG A 3 3.08 -2.87 -7.77
CA ARG A 3 2.50 -3.06 -9.10
C ARG A 3 0.97 -3.12 -9.09
N ASP A 4 0.40 -4.04 -8.31
CA ASP A 4 -1.04 -4.27 -8.23
C ASP A 4 -1.69 -3.40 -7.16
N LYS A 5 -2.17 -2.20 -7.51
CA LYS A 5 -2.82 -1.25 -6.58
C LYS A 5 -4.32 -1.58 -6.38
N ARG A 6 -4.64 -2.84 -6.11
CA ARG A 6 -6.01 -3.31 -5.92
C ARG A 6 -6.11 -4.28 -4.75
N VAL A 7 -7.28 -4.29 -4.09
CA VAL A 7 -7.59 -5.24 -3.01
C VAL A 7 -8.12 -6.55 -3.60
N ASP A 8 -9.11 -6.45 -4.50
CA ASP A 8 -9.70 -7.62 -5.13
C ASP A 8 -8.74 -8.27 -6.11
N ASP A 9 -8.84 -9.60 -6.24
CA ASP A 9 -8.05 -10.41 -7.16
C ASP A 9 -6.54 -10.11 -7.06
N ASN A 10 -6.09 -9.89 -5.83
CA ASN A 10 -4.69 -9.67 -5.48
C ASN A 10 -4.12 -10.91 -4.79
N TRP A 11 -3.56 -11.81 -5.59
CA TRP A 11 -2.93 -13.03 -5.11
C TRP A 11 -1.81 -12.78 -4.09
N ALA A 12 -1.08 -11.68 -4.20
CA ALA A 12 -0.05 -11.32 -3.24
C ALA A 12 -0.66 -10.92 -1.88
N LEU A 13 -1.81 -10.24 -1.87
CA LEU A 13 -2.54 -9.90 -0.65
C LEU A 13 -3.12 -11.15 0.02
N LEU A 14 -3.70 -12.06 -0.76
CA LEU A 14 -4.21 -13.34 -0.25
C LEU A 14 -3.09 -14.20 0.35
N ALA A 15 -1.96 -14.33 -0.35
CA ALA A 15 -0.81 -15.06 0.16
C ALA A 15 -0.26 -14.45 1.46
N ALA A 16 -0.15 -13.12 1.53
CA ALA A 16 0.28 -12.42 2.73
C ALA A 16 -0.70 -12.62 3.91
N GLN A 17 -2.01 -12.61 3.64
CA GLN A 17 -3.04 -12.89 4.64
C GLN A 17 -2.92 -14.33 5.17
N SER A 18 -2.72 -15.32 4.31
CA SER A 18 -2.52 -16.72 4.75
C SER A 18 -1.31 -16.83 5.68
N VAL A 19 -0.20 -16.15 5.38
CA VAL A 19 0.98 -16.12 6.24
C VAL A 19 0.68 -15.44 7.58
N ALA A 20 -0.01 -14.29 7.57
CA ALA A 20 -0.36 -13.57 8.78
C ALA A 20 -1.28 -14.39 9.71
N LEU A 21 -2.29 -15.06 9.14
CA LEU A 21 -3.19 -15.96 9.87
C LEU A 21 -2.46 -17.15 10.48
N ASN A 22 -1.56 -17.79 9.73
CA ASN A 22 -0.78 -18.93 10.22
C ASN A 22 0.14 -18.55 11.40
N ASN A 23 0.67 -17.33 11.38
CA ASN A 23 1.56 -16.83 12.43
C ASN A 23 0.84 -16.06 13.54
N LYS A 24 -0.49 -15.86 13.45
CA LYS A 24 -1.31 -15.07 14.38
C LYS A 24 -0.80 -13.63 14.56
N VAL A 25 -0.34 -13.01 13.47
CA VAL A 25 0.15 -11.63 13.44
C VAL A 25 -0.77 -10.75 12.60
N PRO A 26 -0.82 -9.43 12.85
CA PRO A 26 -1.56 -8.52 12.00
C PRO A 26 -0.98 -8.46 10.58
N LEU A 27 -1.85 -8.19 9.60
CA LEU A 27 -1.45 -7.91 8.22
C LEU A 27 -1.47 -6.40 7.97
N ILE A 28 -0.37 -5.87 7.44
CA ILE A 28 -0.23 -4.46 7.08
C ILE A 28 0.12 -4.37 5.60
N VAL A 29 -0.53 -3.47 4.88
CA VAL A 29 -0.21 -3.14 3.48
C VAL A 29 0.52 -1.81 3.44
N ALA A 30 1.80 -1.85 3.04
CA ALA A 30 2.56 -0.64 2.82
C ALA A 30 2.70 -0.31 1.33
N PHE A 31 2.51 0.97 0.98
CA PHE A 31 2.70 1.52 -0.35
C PHE A 31 3.69 2.69 -0.27
N ASN A 32 4.72 2.68 -1.12
CA ASN A 32 5.71 3.75 -1.16
C ASN A 32 5.58 4.55 -2.46
N ILE A 33 5.32 5.84 -2.33
CA ILE A 33 5.38 6.80 -3.43
C ILE A 33 6.85 7.15 -3.63
N LEU A 34 7.42 6.63 -4.72
CA LEU A 34 8.72 7.09 -5.19
C LEU A 34 8.57 8.55 -5.62
N ASP A 35 9.44 9.40 -5.08
CA ASP A 35 9.46 10.82 -5.37
C ASP A 35 9.99 11.02 -6.79
N ILE A 36 9.08 11.11 -7.76
CA ILE A 36 9.40 11.43 -9.14
C ILE A 36 9.42 12.97 -9.21
N SER A 37 10.61 13.52 -9.36
CA SER A 37 10.91 14.97 -9.40
C SER A 37 10.09 15.76 -10.46
N PRO A 38 10.21 17.09 -10.49
CA PRO A 38 9.17 18.06 -10.20
C PRO A 38 8.40 18.43 -11.47
N LYS A 39 7.33 17.71 -11.81
CA LYS A 39 6.21 18.25 -12.58
C LYS A 39 5.07 17.23 -12.63
N PRO A 40 4.25 17.14 -11.57
CA PRO A 40 2.98 16.47 -11.71
C PRO A 40 2.15 17.29 -12.71
N ILE A 41 1.82 16.70 -13.85
CA ILE A 41 0.66 17.14 -14.62
C ILE A 41 -0.50 17.04 -13.64
N LYS A 42 -1.04 18.18 -13.17
CA LYS A 42 -1.97 18.29 -12.01
C LYS A 42 -3.05 17.20 -11.97
N GLY A 43 -3.52 16.72 -13.13
CA GLY A 43 -4.52 15.65 -13.24
C GLY A 43 -4.04 14.22 -12.90
N GLN A 44 -2.82 13.81 -13.26
CA GLN A 44 -2.35 12.43 -13.04
C GLN A 44 -2.15 12.13 -11.55
N TYR A 45 -1.61 13.11 -10.81
CA TYR A 45 -1.41 12.98 -9.37
C TYR A 45 -2.75 12.93 -8.63
N GLY A 46 -3.72 13.74 -9.05
CA GLY A 46 -5.08 13.71 -8.48
C GLY A 46 -5.79 12.37 -8.69
N PHE A 47 -5.68 11.76 -9.87
CA PHE A 47 -6.25 10.44 -10.13
C PHE A 47 -5.58 9.34 -9.30
N GLN A 48 -4.24 9.38 -9.20
CA GLN A 48 -3.50 8.41 -8.39
C GLN A 48 -3.84 8.53 -6.90
N LEU A 49 -3.96 9.75 -6.35
CA LEU A 49 -4.34 9.96 -4.96
C LEU A 49 -5.77 9.49 -4.67
N LYS A 50 -6.72 9.72 -5.58
CA LYS A 50 -8.08 9.20 -5.45
C LYS A 50 -8.11 7.68 -5.40
N GLY A 51 -7.40 7.01 -6.31
CA GLY A 51 -7.30 5.55 -6.30
C GLY A 51 -6.63 4.99 -5.03
N LEU A 52 -5.64 5.70 -4.48
CA LEU A 52 -5.03 5.32 -3.19
C LEU A 52 -5.99 5.51 -2.01
N LEU A 53 -6.84 6.54 -2.04
CA LEU A 53 -7.87 6.75 -1.02
C LEU A 53 -8.94 5.66 -1.05
N GLU A 54 -9.42 5.29 -2.23
CA GLU A 54 -10.38 4.19 -2.41
C GLU A 54 -9.80 2.86 -1.93
N LEU A 55 -8.53 2.60 -2.27
CA LEU A 55 -7.78 1.44 -1.80
C LEU A 55 -7.68 1.41 -0.27
N LYS A 56 -7.30 2.54 0.35
CA LYS A 56 -7.21 2.67 1.81
C LYS A 56 -8.55 2.34 2.47
N ASN A 57 -9.63 2.98 2.01
CA ASN A 57 -10.96 2.77 2.58
C ASN A 57 -11.39 1.30 2.49
N LYS A 58 -11.05 0.64 1.38
CA LYS A 58 -11.36 -0.78 1.20
C LYS A 58 -10.55 -1.69 2.13
N LEU A 59 -9.26 -1.42 2.31
CA LEU A 59 -8.41 -2.15 3.26
C LEU A 59 -8.88 -1.93 4.71
N GLU A 60 -9.25 -0.72 5.07
CA GLU A 60 -9.81 -0.40 6.39
C GLU A 60 -11.10 -1.17 6.66
N SER A 61 -11.99 -1.32 5.66
CA SER A 61 -13.19 -2.14 5.79
C SER A 61 -12.91 -3.62 6.05
N LEU A 62 -11.70 -4.08 5.74
CA LEU A 62 -11.20 -5.44 5.97
C LEU A 62 -10.34 -5.55 7.25
N ASN A 63 -10.25 -4.49 8.06
CA ASN A 63 -9.33 -4.38 9.20
C ASN A 63 -7.85 -4.59 8.83
N ILE A 64 -7.46 -4.19 7.62
CA ILE A 64 -6.06 -4.24 7.16
C ILE A 64 -5.50 -2.82 7.21
N GLU A 65 -4.44 -2.63 7.99
CA GLU A 65 -3.79 -1.32 8.10
C GLU A 65 -3.07 -0.96 6.80
N PHE A 66 -3.20 0.30 6.37
CA PHE A 66 -2.56 0.81 5.16
C PHE A 66 -1.57 1.93 5.48
N ILE A 67 -0.29 1.69 5.17
CA ILE A 67 0.80 2.65 5.39
C ILE A 67 1.23 3.24 4.05
N LEU A 68 1.14 4.57 3.93
CA LEU A 68 1.66 5.33 2.80
C LEU A 68 2.99 5.98 3.20
N SER A 69 4.08 5.61 2.54
CA SER A 69 5.39 6.26 2.70
C SER A 69 5.80 7.01 1.43
N GLN A 70 6.64 8.04 1.58
CA GLN A 70 7.23 8.80 0.47
C GLN A 70 8.75 8.68 0.56
N GLY A 71 9.43 8.37 -0.55
CA GLY A 71 10.89 8.28 -0.61
C GLY A 71 11.44 7.02 -1.30
N ARG A 72 12.74 6.74 -1.15
CA ARG A 72 13.35 5.52 -1.70
C ARG A 72 12.98 4.30 -0.85
N ALA A 73 12.44 3.27 -1.50
CA ALA A 73 11.96 2.05 -0.86
C ALA A 73 13.00 1.32 0.01
N SER A 74 14.31 1.49 -0.27
CA SER A 74 15.36 0.77 0.47
C SER A 74 15.62 1.27 1.90
N GLY A 75 15.05 2.41 2.31
CA GLY A 75 15.24 2.97 3.66
C GLY A 75 13.95 3.10 4.49
N ASN A 76 12.78 2.84 3.90
CA ASN A 76 11.48 3.19 4.50
C ASN A 76 10.80 2.03 5.25
N TYR A 77 11.27 0.79 5.09
CA TYR A 77 10.68 -0.40 5.73
C TYR A 77 11.52 -0.96 6.89
N THR A 78 12.64 -0.31 7.22
CA THR A 78 13.48 -0.60 8.39
C THR A 78 13.18 0.41 9.50
N LYS A 79 12.12 0.18 10.27
CA LYS A 79 12.01 0.73 11.62
C LYS A 79 11.24 -0.24 12.51
N ASN A 80 11.94 -0.69 13.54
CA ASN A 80 11.51 -1.53 14.64
C ASN A 80 10.06 -1.24 15.08
N TYR A 81 9.19 -2.25 14.99
CA TYR A 81 8.30 -2.74 16.05
C TYR A 81 7.93 -4.19 15.71
#